data_AF-A0A950WQW6-F1
#
_entry.id   AF-A0A950WQW6-F1
#
_cell.length_a   1.000
_cell.length_b   1.000
_cell.length_c   1.000
_cell.angle_alpha   90.00
_cell.angle_beta   90.00
_cell.angle_gamma   90.00
#
_symmetry.space_group_name_H-M   'P 1'
#
loop_
_entity.id
_entity.type
_entity.pdbx_description
1 polymer ?
#
loop_
_entity_poly.entity_id
_entity_poly.type
_entity_poly.pdbx_seq_one_letter_code
_entity_poly.pdbx_strand_id
1 'polypeptide(L)' 'MSRKPPGRRADYRWFHSITTRWMDNDVFQHVNNVNYFSYFDTAVTYFEMTEKVVGLLEGPTHCVVAEV' A
#
# COMPACT_ATOMS: atom_id res chain seq x y z
N MET A 1 -10.54 0.52 -25.60
CA MET A 1 -9.13 0.48 -25.15
C MET A 1 -8.91 -0.85 -24.41
N SER A 2 -7.83 -1.57 -24.70
CA SER A 2 -7.50 -2.82 -24.00
C SER A 2 -6.95 -2.50 -22.60
N ARG A 3 -7.49 -3.14 -21.55
CA ARG A 3 -7.03 -2.97 -20.18
C ARG A 3 -5.60 -3.50 -20.06
N LYS A 4 -4.67 -2.69 -19.55
CA LYS A 4 -3.30 -3.14 -19.24
C LYS A 4 -3.37 -4.26 -18.19
N PRO A 5 -2.70 -5.41 -18.40
CA PRO A 5 -2.66 -6.46 -17.40
C PRO A 5 -1.92 -5.97 -16.14
N PRO A 6 -2.26 -6.49 -14.95
CA PRO A 6 -1.52 -6.17 -13.73
C PRO A 6 -0.06 -6.63 -13.85
N GLY A 7 0.83 -5.95 -13.13
CA GLY A 7 2.24 -6.36 -13.02
C GLY A 7 2.38 -7.73 -12.35
N ARG A 8 3.52 -8.39 -12.60
CA ARG A 8 3.88 -9.64 -11.93
C ARG A 8 4.55 -9.32 -10.60
N ARG A 9 4.51 -10.27 -9.66
CA ARG A 9 5.19 -10.12 -8.36
C ARG A 9 6.67 -9.74 -8.50
N ALA A 10 7.38 -10.32 -9.47
CA ALA A 10 8.80 -10.04 -9.71
C ALA A 10 9.09 -8.59 -10.19
N ASP A 11 8.06 -7.85 -10.62
CA ASP A 11 8.22 -6.46 -11.07
C ASP A 11 8.35 -5.47 -9.88
N TYR A 12 8.05 -5.92 -8.66
CA TYR A 12 8.10 -5.11 -7.43
C TYR A 12 9.34 -5.45 -6.60
N ARG A 13 10.02 -4.42 -6.07
CA ARG A 13 11.32 -4.54 -5.39
C ARG A 13 11.22 -4.83 -3.90
N TRP A 14 10.09 -4.50 -3.27
CA TRP A 14 9.93 -4.53 -1.83
C TRP A 14 8.54 -5.03 -1.45
N PHE A 15 8.42 -5.72 -0.32
CA PHE A 15 7.19 -6.36 0.11
C PHE A 15 6.95 -6.16 1.61
N HIS A 16 5.69 -5.94 1.97
CA HIS A 16 5.23 -5.92 3.35
C HIS A 16 4.05 -6.87 3.52
N SER A 17 4.08 -7.69 4.58
CA SER A 17 2.95 -8.56 4.93
C SER A 17 1.94 -7.80 5.78
N ILE A 18 0.69 -7.76 5.35
CA ILE A 18 -0.41 -7.15 6.11
C ILE A 18 -1.38 -8.26 6.50
N THR A 19 -1.67 -8.36 7.81
CA THR A 19 -2.67 -9.29 8.33
C THR A 19 -4.07 -8.70 8.12
N THR A 20 -4.95 -9.43 7.44
CA THR A 20 -6.35 -9.04 7.24
C THR A 20 -7.15 -9.12 8.55
N ARG A 21 -8.11 -8.20 8.70
CA ARG A 21 -9.02 -8.12 9.85
C ARG A 21 -10.42 -8.58 9.44
N TRP A 22 -11.23 -9.03 10.41
CA TRP A 22 -12.63 -9.42 10.14
C TRP A 22 -13.44 -8.29 9.48
N MET A 23 -13.25 -7.06 9.98
CA MET A 23 -13.91 -5.83 9.48
C MET A 23 -13.47 -5.40 8.08
N ASP A 24 -12.45 -6.04 7.49
CA ASP A 24 -12.02 -5.70 6.13
C ASP A 24 -13.00 -6.23 5.08
N ASN A 25 -13.79 -7.24 5.43
CA ASN A 25 -14.78 -7.82 4.53
C ASN A 25 -16.05 -6.96 4.48
N ASP A 26 -16.54 -6.69 3.27
CA ASP A 26 -17.86 -6.08 3.07
C ASP A 26 -18.99 -7.11 2.91
N VAL A 27 -20.20 -6.63 2.63
CA VAL A 27 -21.40 -7.47 2.45
C VAL A 27 -21.26 -8.49 1.32
N PHE A 28 -20.33 -8.27 0.37
CA PHE A 28 -20.05 -9.18 -0.73
C PHE A 28 -18.97 -10.21 -0.37
N GLN A 29 -18.56 -10.30 0.89
CA GLN A 29 -17.62 -11.30 1.42
C GLN A 29 -16.21 -11.22 0.83
N HIS A 30 -15.81 -10.04 0.37
CA HIS A 30 -14.44 -9.76 -0.07
C HIS A 30 -13.92 -8.53 0.67
N VAL A 31 -12.59 -8.35 0.66
CA VAL A 31 -11.99 -7.13 1.18
C VAL A 31 -12.53 -5.93 0.41
N ASN A 32 -13.08 -4.96 1.12
CA ASN A 32 -13.63 -3.76 0.52
C ASN A 32 -12.57 -2.97 -0.24
N ASN A 33 -12.95 -2.35 -1.35
CA ASN A 33 -12.01 -1.59 -2.19
C ASN A 33 -11.35 -0.41 -1.46
N VAL A 34 -12.03 0.21 -0.49
CA VAL A 34 -11.49 1.33 0.30
C VAL A 34 -10.31 0.87 1.15
N ASN A 35 -10.35 -0.35 1.68
CA ASN A 35 -9.31 -0.86 2.57
C ASN A 35 -7.96 -1.01 1.86
N TYR A 36 -7.94 -1.16 0.53
CA TYR A 36 -6.68 -1.21 -0.24
C TYR A 36 -5.88 0.10 -0.16
N PHE A 37 -6.54 1.26 -0.04
CA PHE A 37 -5.83 2.53 0.13
C PHE A 37 -5.09 2.59 1.47
N SER A 38 -5.70 2.06 2.53
CA SER A 38 -5.04 1.92 3.84
C SER A 38 -3.86 0.95 3.77
N TYR A 39 -3.94 -0.11 2.94
CA TYR A 39 -2.83 -1.03 2.74
C TYR A 39 -1.67 -0.38 1.99
N PHE A 40 -1.94 0.47 0.99
CA PHE A 40 -0.90 1.24 0.30
C PHE A 40 -0.21 2.22 1.24
N ASP A 41 -0.98 2.99 2.03
CA ASP A 41 -0.44 3.93 3.02
C ASP A 41 0.48 3.22 4.03
N THR A 42 0.03 2.06 4.53
CA THR A 42 0.83 1.22 5.42
C THR A 42 2.12 0.76 4.72
N ALA A 43 2.03 0.18 3.52
CA ALA A 43 3.19 -0.36 2.81
C ALA A 43 4.23 0.73 2.48
N VAL A 44 3.79 1.90 2.02
CA VAL A 44 4.67 3.04 1.71
C VAL A 44 5.33 3.57 2.97
N THR A 45 4.55 3.80 4.04
CA THR A 45 5.09 4.29 5.31
C THR A 45 6.13 3.33 5.88
N TYR A 46 5.86 2.02 5.90
CA TYR A 46 6.82 1.02 6.36
C TYR A 46 8.08 0.96 5.49
N PHE A 47 7.95 1.11 4.17
CA PHE A 47 9.09 1.20 3.27
C PHE A 47 9.97 2.40 3.62
N GLU A 48 9.37 3.59 3.74
CA GLU A 48 10.10 4.83 4.06
C GLU A 48 10.79 4.75 5.43
N MET A 49 10.12 4.17 6.44
CA MET A 49 10.70 3.91 7.77
C MET A 49 11.91 2.97 7.69
N THR A 50 11.78 1.87 6.97
CA THR A 50 12.78 0.79 6.96
C THR A 50 14.02 1.18 6.18
N GLU A 51 13.83 1.80 5.02
CA GLU A 51 14.92 2.24 4.12
C GLU A 51 15.47 3.62 4.52
N LYS A 52 14.92 4.26 5.56
CA LYS A 52 15.30 5.60 6.03
C LYS A 52 15.27 6.66 4.91
N VAL A 53 14.31 6.52 3.99
CA VAL A 53 14.13 7.44 2.85
C VAL A 53 13.72 8.82 3.33
N VAL A 54 12.93 8.88 4.41
CA VAL A 54 12.52 10.13 5.03
C VAL A 54 12.60 10.06 6.55
N GLY A 55 12.96 11.18 7.18
CA GLY A 55 12.87 11.32 8.63
C GLY A 55 11.41 11.55 9.03
N LEU A 56 10.65 10.50 9.30
CA LEU A 56 9.21 10.63 9.60
C LEU A 56 8.88 11.47 10.84
N LEU A 57 9.83 11.59 11.78
CA LEU A 57 9.63 12.32 13.04
C LEU A 57 10.28 13.71 13.04
N GLU A 58 11.34 13.92 12.25
CA GLU A 58 12.21 15.11 12.33
C GLU A 58 12.50 15.73 10.95
N GLY A 59 12.10 15.05 9.87
CA GLY A 59 12.34 15.47 8.50
C GLY A 59 11.27 16.42 7.98
N PRO A 60 11.52 17.03 6.80
CA PRO A 60 10.53 17.86 6.13
C PRO A 60 9.30 17.04 5.74
N THR A 61 8.12 17.67 5.68
CA THR A 61 6.87 17.04 5.24
C THR A 61 7.05 16.43 3.85
N HIS A 62 6.80 15.13 3.73
CA HIS A 62 6.84 14.38 2.48
C HIS A 62 5.45 13.79 2.20
N CYS A 63 4.89 14.10 1.03
CA CYS A 63 3.57 13.64 0.63
C CYS A 63 3.72 12.67 -0.54
N VAL A 64 3.38 11.40 -0.32
CA VAL A 64 3.34 10.38 -1.36
C VAL A 64 1.89 10.04 -1.66
N VAL A 65 1.54 9.94 -2.94
CA VAL A 65 0.21 9.56 -3.41
C VAL A 65 0.33 8.32 -4.28
N ALA A 66 -0.44 7.28 -3.96
CA ALA A 66 -0.58 6.13 -4.83
C ALA A 66 -1.48 6.48 -6.02
N GLU A 67 -0.96 6.33 -7.24
CA GLU A 67 -1.72 6.46 -8.49
C GLU A 67 -2.19 5.10 -9.02
N VAL A 68 -3.32 5.08 -9.72
CA VAL A 68 -3.97 3.87 -10.28
C VAL A 68 -4.01 3.93 -11.80
#